data_AF-D7C1N8-F1
#
_entry.id   AF-D7C1N8-F1
#
_cell.length_a   1.000
_cell.length_b   1.000
_cell.length_c   1.000
_cell.angle_alpha   90.00
_cell.angle_beta   90.00
_cell.angle_gamma   90.00
#
_symmetry.space_group_name_H-M   'P 1'
#
loop_
_entity.id
_entity.type
_entity.pdbx_description
1 polymer ?
#
loop_
_entity_poly.entity_id
_entity_poly.type
_entity_poly.pdbx_seq_one_letter_code
_entity_poly.pdbx_strand_id
1 'polypeptide(L)'
;MGWLTQLLAPENLLALLGVVVTVGGLSYERLIPGRKRVGYRVQMDTLIDDNPNDGHIHHRLRMLENTPDLAGASLVLLRIENDGFRSIDIDDYITAPSTEHRGLTAIFPNRTVMDVAVTEPSHPDLLRYLPQRGTETNPGLICRDNEISLPRVPLNKGDHFKLLVLLTGAGTDKEPHVVGRIREGRVRNNENFRRPSNRVLGLIGSLVVLMLLQPIGFQLLEPDPLRQGCAEGTLTVVGSTAFEPVMNDLDTAYEDDCEGAAHITVNAQGSVRGTDTLRNAGEGAKGFPAYLSFSDGLEVTGDPKLKGHLTALSVYTVAVNKDVGISDLSLADVRKIYSGEITNWKQLPGGPDLPIRLVSRDGKSGTRGVFENRVLGGKTEPGRTSDNCRTPKFDNTHIIRCELDSTREVLKTVARTPGAIGYAELKAAKDRAERQKDLHLLRLNGQQPSIATVRHETYPFWEPEYAYTYGTPPPNSLTSKFLDFLAGDTGRNLIEHHGHLPCSAPENQQACRRAQRP
;
A
#
# COMPACT_ATOMS: atom_id res chain seq x y z
N MET A 1 2.21 -10.31 -7.25
CA MET A 1 3.20 -9.44 -7.93
C MET A 1 3.51 -8.14 -7.17
N GLY A 2 2.70 -7.70 -6.20
CA GLY A 2 2.91 -6.43 -5.46
C GLY A 2 4.21 -6.32 -4.66
N TRP A 3 4.78 -7.44 -4.23
CA TRP A 3 6.03 -7.46 -3.46
C TRP A 3 7.24 -7.01 -4.29
N LEU A 4 7.30 -7.36 -5.58
CA LEU A 4 8.38 -6.95 -6.49
C LEU A 4 8.34 -5.43 -6.74
N THR A 5 7.15 -4.85 -6.82
CA THR A 5 6.97 -3.40 -7.00
C THR A 5 7.32 -2.59 -5.76
N GLN A 6 7.05 -3.09 -4.54
CA GLN A 6 7.49 -2.43 -3.30
C GLN A 6 9.00 -2.54 -3.09
N LEU A 7 9.61 -3.67 -3.44
CA LEU A 7 11.06 -3.87 -3.30
C LEU A 7 11.86 -3.03 -4.31
N LEU A 8 11.28 -2.76 -5.48
CA LEU A 8 11.83 -1.88 -6.51
C LEU A 8 11.42 -0.41 -6.35
N ALA A 9 10.77 -0.03 -5.25
CA ALA A 9 10.45 1.36 -4.99
C ALA A 9 11.74 2.21 -5.01
N PRO A 10 11.74 3.39 -5.67
CA PRO A 10 12.95 4.20 -5.85
C PRO A 10 13.68 4.54 -4.55
N GLU A 11 12.91 4.78 -3.48
CA GLU A 11 13.39 5.07 -2.13
C GLU A 11 14.17 3.90 -1.50
N ASN A 12 13.69 2.66 -1.66
CA ASN A 12 14.35 1.46 -1.17
C ASN A 12 15.64 1.18 -1.95
N LEU A 13 15.63 1.40 -3.27
CA LEU A 13 16.82 1.27 -4.12
C LEU A 13 17.89 2.32 -3.79
N LEU A 14 17.49 3.57 -3.54
CA LEU A 14 18.39 4.65 -3.13
C LEU A 14 19.07 4.35 -1.78
N ALA A 15 18.30 3.86 -0.81
CA ALA A 15 18.82 3.48 0.51
C ALA A 15 19.82 2.32 0.40
N LEU A 16 19.49 1.28 -0.37
CA LEU A 16 20.36 0.13 -0.61
C LEU A 16 21.67 0.55 -1.30
N LEU A 17 21.57 1.43 -2.31
CA LEU A 17 22.73 1.96 -3.03
C LEU A 17 23.64 2.77 -2.11
N GLY A 18 23.09 3.60 -1.21
CA GLY A 18 23.85 4.36 -0.22
C GLY A 18 24.64 3.47 0.75
N VAL A 19 24.03 2.38 1.22
CA VAL A 19 24.70 1.38 2.06
C VAL A 19 25.83 0.69 1.30
N VAL A 20 25.55 0.21 0.08
CA VAL A 20 26.52 -0.53 -0.74
C VAL A 20 27.73 0.34 -1.07
N VAL A 21 27.52 1.62 -1.40
CA VAL A 21 28.61 2.58 -1.64
C VAL A 21 29.45 2.81 -0.38
N THR A 22 28.81 2.97 0.78
CA THR A 22 29.51 3.22 2.05
C THR A 22 30.32 2.02 2.52
N VAL A 23 29.70 0.83 2.53
CA VAL A 23 30.36 -0.43 2.91
C VAL A 23 31.40 -0.84 1.87
N GLY A 24 31.09 -0.66 0.58
CA GLY A 24 31.99 -0.91 -0.53
C GLY A 24 33.24 -0.04 -0.46
N GLY A 25 33.09 1.28 -0.24
CA GLY A 25 34.21 2.20 -0.07
C GLY A 25 35.12 1.84 1.11
N LEU A 26 34.54 1.50 2.27
CA LEU A 26 35.29 1.09 3.46
C LEU A 26 35.99 -0.27 3.30
N SER A 27 35.45 -1.15 2.47
CA SER A 27 35.98 -2.50 2.23
C SER A 27 37.00 -2.54 1.09
N TYR A 28 36.88 -1.66 0.10
CA TYR A 28 37.77 -1.55 -1.06
C TYR A 28 39.23 -1.28 -0.63
N GLU A 29 39.46 -0.39 0.33
CA GLU A 29 40.80 -0.14 0.87
C GLU A 29 41.39 -1.30 1.69
N ARG A 30 40.57 -2.26 2.13
CA ARG A 30 40.98 -3.39 2.99
C ARG A 30 41.16 -4.70 2.24
N LEU A 31 40.35 -4.94 1.20
CA LEU A 31 40.33 -6.20 0.46
C LEU A 31 41.21 -6.18 -0.78
N ILE A 32 41.55 -5.01 -1.30
CA ILE A 32 42.53 -4.89 -2.38
C ILE A 32 43.92 -4.80 -1.75
N PRO A 33 44.84 -5.75 -2.02
CA PRO A 33 46.16 -5.76 -1.42
C PRO A 33 46.93 -4.49 -1.82
N GLY A 34 46.97 -3.52 -0.91
CA GLY A 34 47.56 -2.21 -1.13
C GLY A 34 49.06 -2.26 -1.43
N ARG A 35 49.52 -1.20 -2.11
CA ARG A 35 50.93 -0.88 -2.40
C ARG A 35 51.82 -0.96 -1.14
N LYS A 36 53.11 -1.19 -1.30
CA LYS A 36 54.10 -1.13 -0.20
C LYS A 36 54.12 0.30 0.38
N ARG A 37 54.14 0.45 1.70
CA ARG A 37 54.11 1.78 2.32
C ARG A 37 55.02 1.85 3.54
N VAL A 38 55.90 2.85 3.54
CA VAL A 38 56.66 3.24 4.73
C VAL A 38 56.00 4.49 5.29
N GLY A 39 55.44 4.38 6.49
CA GLY A 39 54.99 5.50 7.29
C GLY A 39 56.12 6.04 8.15
N TYR A 40 56.19 7.35 8.32
CA TYR A 40 56.98 7.95 9.39
C TYR A 40 56.13 8.91 10.21
N ARG A 41 56.51 9.09 11.48
CA ARG A 41 55.90 10.07 12.36
C ARG A 41 56.92 10.64 13.34
N VAL A 42 56.88 11.95 13.53
CA VAL A 42 57.61 12.64 14.59
C VAL A 42 56.81 12.49 15.87
N GLN A 43 57.32 11.74 16.84
CA GLN A 43 56.65 11.49 18.11
C GLN A 43 57.02 12.52 19.19
N MET A 44 58.17 13.16 19.01
CA MET A 44 58.72 14.15 19.92
C MET A 44 59.67 15.04 19.11
N ASP A 45 59.59 16.35 19.31
CA ASP A 45 60.52 17.35 18.81
C ASP A 45 60.59 18.45 19.88
N THR A 46 61.57 18.35 20.78
CA THR A 46 61.63 19.18 22.00
C THR A 46 63.01 19.79 22.18
N LEU A 47 63.07 21.08 22.52
CA LEU A 47 64.31 21.75 22.93
C LEU A 47 64.77 21.25 24.30
N ILE A 48 66.08 21.10 24.47
CA ILE A 48 66.73 20.81 25.74
C ILE A 48 66.99 22.16 26.40
N ASP A 49 66.17 22.52 27.39
CA ASP A 49 66.34 23.71 28.23
C ASP A 49 67.02 23.31 29.56
N ASP A 50 67.78 24.23 30.16
CA ASP A 50 68.72 24.01 31.29
C ASP A 50 68.01 23.76 32.65
N ASN A 51 66.81 23.19 32.64
CA ASN A 51 65.96 23.04 33.82
C ASN A 51 66.10 21.64 34.48
N PRO A 52 66.57 21.51 35.74
CA PRO A 52 67.08 20.23 36.29
C PRO A 52 66.04 19.16 36.66
N ASN A 53 64.76 19.30 36.29
CA ASN A 53 63.67 18.48 36.87
C ASN A 53 62.99 17.47 35.92
N ASP A 54 63.47 17.27 34.69
CA ASP A 54 62.93 16.27 33.76
C ASP A 54 63.74 14.95 33.78
N GLY A 55 63.43 14.08 34.74
CA GLY A 55 64.08 12.78 34.93
C GLY A 55 63.97 11.80 33.74
N HIS A 56 63.07 12.03 32.78
CA HIS A 56 62.92 11.20 31.58
C HIS A 56 63.99 11.45 30.51
N ILE A 57 64.60 12.64 30.50
CA ILE A 57 65.59 13.05 29.49
C ILE A 57 66.96 12.42 29.81
N HIS A 58 67.36 12.38 31.10
CA HIS A 58 68.63 11.83 31.55
C HIS A 58 68.84 10.34 31.23
N HIS A 59 67.79 9.51 31.28
CA HIS A 59 67.93 8.07 31.03
C HIS A 59 68.17 7.72 29.55
N ARG A 60 67.75 8.62 28.64
CA ARG A 60 67.86 8.43 27.18
C ARG A 60 69.12 9.05 26.59
N LEU A 61 69.64 10.12 27.18
CA LEU A 61 70.94 10.71 26.82
C LEU A 61 72.13 9.78 27.08
N ARG A 62 71.99 8.80 27.98
CA ARG A 62 73.03 7.78 28.26
C ARG A 62 73.33 6.86 27.06
N MET A 63 72.49 6.88 26.02
CA MET A 63 72.69 6.14 24.76
C MET A 63 73.51 6.90 23.71
N LEU A 64 73.91 8.15 24.00
CA LEU A 64 74.64 9.03 23.08
C LEU A 64 76.08 9.16 23.61
N GLU A 65 77.09 8.80 22.81
CA GLU A 65 78.51 8.85 23.22
C GLU A 65 79.16 10.19 22.80
N ASN A 66 79.72 10.90 23.79
CA ASN A 66 80.42 12.21 23.76
C ASN A 66 79.52 13.45 23.96
N THR A 67 79.59 14.02 25.16
CA THR A 67 78.87 15.23 25.57
C THR A 67 79.79 16.47 25.64
N PRO A 68 79.75 17.37 24.64
CA PRO A 68 80.04 18.78 24.85
C PRO A 68 78.72 19.57 25.07
N ASP A 69 78.88 20.83 25.48
CA ASP A 69 77.85 21.79 25.91
C ASP A 69 76.53 21.70 25.12
N LEU A 70 75.43 21.38 25.83
CA LEU A 70 74.10 21.03 25.28
C LEU A 70 73.14 22.23 25.19
N ALA A 71 73.61 23.44 25.52
CA ALA A 71 72.78 24.64 25.49
C ALA A 71 72.24 24.90 24.07
N GLY A 72 70.92 24.82 23.90
CA GLY A 72 70.24 25.01 22.61
C GLY A 72 70.13 23.75 21.72
N ALA A 73 70.39 22.56 22.26
CA ALA A 73 70.15 21.31 21.55
C ALA A 73 68.64 20.94 21.50
N SER A 74 68.24 20.15 20.50
CA SER A 74 66.88 19.56 20.43
C SER A 74 66.95 18.05 20.30
N LEU A 75 65.91 17.38 20.81
CA LEU A 75 65.78 15.93 20.81
C LEU A 75 64.54 15.55 19.99
N VAL A 76 64.74 14.76 18.94
CA VAL A 76 63.67 14.26 18.07
C VAL A 76 63.52 12.75 18.22
N LEU A 77 62.29 12.28 18.40
CA LEU A 77 61.95 10.86 18.33
C LEU A 77 61.16 10.59 17.05
N LEU A 78 61.85 10.09 16.02
CA LEU A 78 61.27 9.76 14.72
C LEU A 78 60.96 8.26 14.66
N ARG A 79 59.70 7.90 14.48
CA ARG A 79 59.31 6.51 14.26
C ARG A 79 59.14 6.25 12.77
N ILE A 80 59.71 5.15 12.30
CA ILE A 80 59.57 4.64 10.94
C ILE A 80 58.88 3.28 11.03
N GLU A 81 57.86 3.04 10.22
CA GLU A 81 57.04 1.83 10.27
C GLU A 81 56.54 1.40 8.89
N ASN A 82 56.27 0.10 8.72
CA ASN A 82 55.49 -0.39 7.59
C ASN A 82 53.98 -0.34 7.94
N ASP A 83 53.31 0.72 7.49
CA ASP A 83 51.86 0.91 7.62
C ASP A 83 51.07 0.32 6.42
N GLY A 84 51.78 -0.35 5.51
CA GLY A 84 51.24 -1.11 4.38
C GLY A 84 50.75 -2.50 4.78
N PHE A 85 50.10 -3.18 3.82
CA PHE A 85 49.69 -4.58 4.00
C PHE A 85 50.73 -5.59 3.50
N ARG A 86 51.67 -5.15 2.64
CA ARG A 86 52.75 -5.97 2.09
C ARG A 86 54.04 -5.74 2.87
N SER A 87 54.85 -6.78 3.03
CA SER A 87 56.22 -6.63 3.53
C SER A 87 57.07 -5.79 2.57
N ILE A 88 58.09 -5.15 3.13
CA ILE A 88 59.11 -4.39 2.42
C ILE A 88 60.41 -5.15 2.60
N ASP A 89 60.98 -5.61 1.50
CA ASP A 89 62.26 -6.29 1.44
C ASP A 89 63.40 -5.29 1.18
N ILE A 90 64.64 -5.72 1.34
CA ILE A 90 65.84 -4.92 1.09
C ILE A 90 65.89 -4.45 -0.37
N ASP A 91 65.43 -5.27 -1.32
CA ASP A 91 65.44 -4.94 -2.75
C ASP A 91 64.29 -4.02 -3.19
N ASP A 92 63.38 -3.67 -2.28
CA ASP A 92 62.29 -2.74 -2.57
C ASP A 92 62.69 -1.28 -2.49
N TYR A 93 63.79 -0.96 -1.81
CA TYR A 93 64.31 0.39 -1.74
C TYR A 93 64.99 0.75 -3.08
N ILE A 94 64.50 1.81 -3.74
CA ILE A 94 65.06 2.28 -4.99
C ILE A 94 66.21 3.25 -4.67
N THR A 95 67.45 2.83 -4.92
CA THR A 95 68.68 3.57 -4.62
C THR A 95 69.44 3.93 -5.91
N ALA A 96 70.30 4.96 -5.86
CA ALA A 96 71.20 5.28 -6.97
C ALA A 96 72.50 4.45 -6.85
N PRO A 97 73.22 4.18 -7.98
CA PRO A 97 74.46 3.40 -7.95
C PRO A 97 75.54 3.95 -7.00
N SER A 98 75.58 5.27 -6.81
CA SER A 98 76.51 5.94 -5.88
C SER A 98 76.09 5.88 -4.40
N THR A 99 74.90 5.36 -4.10
CA THR A 99 74.32 5.29 -2.74
C THR A 99 73.60 3.96 -2.51
N GLU A 100 74.13 2.86 -3.04
CA GLU A 100 73.46 1.54 -3.08
C GLU A 100 72.99 1.04 -1.69
N HIS A 101 73.66 1.49 -0.63
CA HIS A 101 73.34 1.11 0.74
C HIS A 101 72.35 2.04 1.47
N ARG A 102 71.86 3.12 0.84
CA ARG A 102 70.94 4.11 1.47
C ARG A 102 69.49 3.85 1.07
N GLY A 103 68.67 3.35 2.00
CA GLY A 103 67.25 3.08 1.76
C GLY A 103 66.37 4.32 1.87
N LEU A 104 66.45 5.04 2.99
CA LEU A 104 65.65 6.24 3.28
C LEU A 104 66.55 7.35 3.82
N THR A 105 66.08 8.59 3.77
CA THR A 105 66.80 9.73 4.36
C THR A 105 65.86 10.52 5.24
N ALA A 106 66.18 10.63 6.52
CA ALA A 106 65.50 11.55 7.44
C ALA A 106 66.21 12.91 7.37
N ILE A 107 65.44 13.96 7.11
CA ILE A 107 65.93 15.33 6.93
C ILE A 107 65.39 16.18 8.08
N PHE A 108 66.29 16.94 8.72
CA PHE A 108 66.01 17.81 9.86
C PHE A 108 66.32 19.26 9.45
N PRO A 109 65.37 20.00 8.82
CA PRO A 109 65.67 21.31 8.28
C PRO A 109 66.18 22.29 9.35
N ASN A 110 67.15 23.14 8.98
CA ASN A 110 67.77 24.16 9.85
C ASN A 110 68.44 23.64 11.14
N ARG A 111 68.68 22.33 11.24
CA ARG A 111 69.30 21.67 12.40
C ARG A 111 70.41 20.74 11.96
N THR A 112 71.44 20.60 12.77
CA THR A 112 72.59 19.72 12.54
C THR A 112 72.49 18.49 13.43
N VAL A 113 72.65 17.30 12.87
CA VAL A 113 72.63 16.03 13.59
C VAL A 113 73.94 15.86 14.35
N MET A 114 73.85 15.82 15.68
CA MET A 114 74.98 15.51 16.55
C MET A 114 75.15 14.02 16.72
N ASP A 115 74.06 13.33 17.07
CA ASP A 115 74.09 11.90 17.37
C ASP A 115 72.71 11.26 17.16
N VAL A 116 72.67 9.94 16.96
CA VAL A 116 71.46 9.16 16.76
C VAL A 116 71.55 7.78 17.42
N ALA A 117 70.47 7.39 18.10
CA ALA A 117 70.31 6.06 18.67
C ALA A 117 69.00 5.40 18.22
N VAL A 118 69.04 4.08 18.00
CA VAL A 118 67.82 3.28 17.78
C VAL A 118 67.30 2.80 19.13
N THR A 119 66.09 3.20 19.50
CA THR A 119 65.62 3.03 20.90
C THR A 119 64.55 1.95 21.08
N GLU A 120 63.74 1.65 20.06
CA GLU A 120 62.61 0.72 20.18
C GLU A 120 62.28 0.03 18.83
N PRO A 121 62.98 -1.05 18.44
CA PRO A 121 62.57 -1.88 17.31
C PRO A 121 61.39 -2.79 17.69
N SER A 122 60.45 -3.02 16.77
CA SER A 122 59.32 -3.94 16.94
C SER A 122 59.77 -5.40 17.06
N HIS A 123 60.90 -5.73 16.44
CA HIS A 123 61.51 -7.05 16.47
C HIS A 123 63.03 -6.92 16.67
N PRO A 124 63.66 -7.72 17.54
CA PRO A 124 65.11 -7.62 17.83
C PRO A 124 66.00 -7.71 16.58
N ASP A 125 65.58 -8.49 15.57
CA ASP A 125 66.36 -8.68 14.34
C ASP A 125 66.51 -7.40 13.50
N LEU A 126 65.65 -6.39 13.68
CA LEU A 126 65.79 -5.10 12.99
C LEU A 126 67.11 -4.39 13.36
N LEU A 127 67.64 -4.64 14.57
CA LEU A 127 68.91 -4.05 15.01
C LEU A 127 70.10 -4.52 14.17
N ARG A 128 70.03 -5.71 13.56
CA ARG A 128 71.08 -6.22 12.66
C ARG A 128 71.24 -5.35 11.41
N TYR A 129 70.16 -4.69 11.00
CA TYR A 129 70.15 -3.80 9.85
C TYR A 129 70.48 -2.35 10.23
N LEU A 130 70.47 -2.00 11.52
CA LEU A 130 70.66 -0.64 12.04
C LEU A 130 71.85 -0.53 13.02
N PRO A 131 73.07 -0.94 12.65
CA PRO A 131 74.21 -0.81 13.55
C PRO A 131 74.63 0.67 13.73
N GLN A 132 75.08 1.03 14.94
CA GLN A 132 75.68 2.34 15.24
C GLN A 132 77.09 2.51 14.62
N ARG A 133 77.82 1.40 14.39
CA ARG A 133 79.07 1.37 13.62
C ARG A 133 78.91 0.43 12.43
N GLY A 134 79.02 0.96 11.23
CA GLY A 134 78.82 0.21 9.98
C GLY A 134 79.91 -0.81 9.65
N THR A 135 79.58 -1.73 8.75
CA THR A 135 80.50 -2.62 8.03
C THR A 135 80.56 -2.22 6.55
N GLU A 136 81.49 -2.79 5.77
CA GLU A 136 81.58 -2.51 4.31
C GLU A 136 80.28 -2.83 3.55
N THR A 137 79.50 -3.80 4.01
CA THR A 137 78.25 -4.25 3.36
C THR A 137 76.98 -3.60 3.93
N ASN A 138 77.03 -3.12 5.18
CA ASN A 138 75.96 -2.34 5.81
C ASN A 138 76.58 -1.17 6.58
N PRO A 139 76.61 0.05 6.02
CA PRO A 139 77.23 1.19 6.68
C PRO A 139 76.46 1.69 7.91
N GLY A 140 75.29 1.10 8.23
CA GLY A 140 74.48 1.49 9.36
C GLY A 140 73.84 2.87 9.17
N LEU A 141 73.62 3.56 10.29
CA LEU A 141 73.14 4.94 10.28
C LEU A 141 74.29 5.89 9.92
N ILE A 142 74.12 6.67 8.84
CA ILE A 142 75.12 7.68 8.44
C ILE A 142 74.55 9.07 8.68
N CYS A 143 75.14 9.80 9.63
CA CYS A 143 74.80 11.19 9.92
C CYS A 143 75.70 12.13 9.09
N ARG A 144 75.10 13.08 8.38
CA ARG A 144 75.81 14.18 7.70
C ARG A 144 74.97 15.44 7.77
N ASP A 145 75.55 16.51 8.30
CA ASP A 145 74.92 17.82 8.41
C ASP A 145 73.51 17.72 9.02
N ASN A 146 72.47 17.93 8.21
CA ASN A 146 71.07 17.93 8.61
C ASN A 146 70.31 16.64 8.23
N GLU A 147 71.02 15.60 7.81
CA GLU A 147 70.44 14.36 7.28
C GLU A 147 70.96 13.11 7.99
N ILE A 148 70.06 12.13 8.15
CA ILE A 148 70.40 10.77 8.54
C ILE A 148 70.02 9.84 7.40
N SER A 149 71.03 9.26 6.76
CA SER A 149 70.83 8.20 5.78
C SER A 149 70.61 6.87 6.50
N LEU A 150 69.45 6.28 6.26
CA LEU A 150 69.03 4.99 6.80
C LEU A 150 69.40 3.88 5.82
N PRO A 151 69.89 2.72 6.30
CA PRO A 151 70.13 1.57 5.46
C PRO A 151 68.81 0.97 4.96
N ARG A 152 68.91 0.02 4.03
CA ARG A 152 67.76 -0.75 3.55
C ARG A 152 67.34 -1.75 4.65
N VAL A 153 66.21 -1.50 5.30
CA VAL A 153 65.72 -2.33 6.42
C VAL A 153 64.50 -3.13 5.96
N PRO A 154 64.51 -4.47 6.05
CA PRO A 154 63.31 -5.24 5.78
C PRO A 154 62.26 -4.99 6.88
N LEU A 155 61.02 -4.72 6.49
CA LEU A 155 59.91 -4.40 7.41
C LEU A 155 58.68 -5.22 7.06
N ASN A 156 58.26 -6.15 7.93
CA ASN A 156 56.96 -6.80 7.80
C ASN A 156 55.83 -5.83 8.15
N LYS A 157 54.59 -6.22 7.85
CA LYS A 157 53.41 -5.43 8.21
C LYS A 157 53.40 -5.14 9.72
N GLY A 158 53.40 -3.86 10.09
CA GLY A 158 53.41 -3.42 11.49
C GLY A 158 54.79 -3.34 12.14
N ASP A 159 55.85 -3.79 11.45
CA ASP A 159 57.21 -3.60 11.93
C ASP A 159 57.56 -2.11 11.95
N HIS A 160 58.32 -1.73 12.97
CA HIS A 160 58.70 -0.35 13.20
C HIS A 160 59.99 -0.25 13.99
N PHE A 161 60.66 0.89 13.90
CA PHE A 161 61.74 1.27 14.80
C PHE A 161 61.70 2.77 15.07
N LYS A 162 62.37 3.20 16.14
CA LYS A 162 62.47 4.61 16.52
C LYS A 162 63.90 5.08 16.52
N LEU A 163 64.12 6.25 15.94
CA LEU A 163 65.37 7.00 15.98
C LEU A 163 65.22 8.11 17.01
N LEU A 164 66.05 8.08 18.04
CA LEU A 164 66.25 9.20 18.95
C LEU A 164 67.44 10.00 18.43
N VAL A 165 67.17 11.23 18.01
CA VAL A 165 68.15 12.09 17.32
C VAL A 165 68.43 13.31 18.16
N LEU A 166 69.71 13.55 18.45
CA LEU A 166 70.19 14.76 19.09
C LEU A 166 70.65 15.75 18.01
N LEU A 167 70.15 16.98 18.11
CA LEU A 167 70.31 18.02 17.09
C LEU A 167 70.80 19.33 17.71
N THR A 168 71.53 20.16 16.96
CA THR A 168 71.88 21.56 17.31
C THR A 168 71.42 22.54 16.23
N GLY A 169 71.13 23.78 16.61
CA GLY A 169 70.71 24.85 15.69
C GLY A 169 69.41 25.54 16.13
N ALA A 170 69.07 26.65 15.47
CA ALA A 170 67.96 27.51 15.88
C ALA A 170 66.59 26.94 15.45
N GLY A 171 65.82 26.45 16.43
CA GLY A 171 64.35 26.38 16.41
C GLY A 171 63.67 25.23 15.64
N THR A 172 62.42 24.93 16.03
CA THR A 172 61.56 23.85 15.51
C THR A 172 60.63 24.30 14.37
N ASP A 173 61.00 25.34 13.62
CA ASP A 173 60.08 26.02 12.67
C ASP A 173 59.67 25.17 11.45
N LYS A 174 60.41 24.08 11.18
CA LYS A 174 60.10 23.12 10.12
C LYS A 174 60.20 21.69 10.64
N GLU A 175 59.16 20.91 10.36
CA GLU A 175 59.07 19.53 10.82
C GLU A 175 60.09 18.61 10.11
N PRO A 176 60.69 17.67 10.85
CA PRO A 176 61.47 16.58 10.27
C PRO A 176 60.63 15.77 9.29
N HIS A 177 61.22 15.39 8.16
CA HIS A 177 60.54 14.55 7.17
C HIS A 177 61.45 13.47 6.63
N VAL A 178 60.85 12.36 6.18
CA VAL A 178 61.58 11.23 5.60
C VAL A 178 61.29 11.16 4.12
N VAL A 179 62.35 11.09 3.32
CA VAL A 179 62.30 10.91 1.87
C VAL A 179 62.90 9.56 1.47
N GLY A 180 62.45 9.05 0.33
CA GLY A 180 62.90 7.79 -0.23
C GLY A 180 61.91 7.25 -1.25
N ARG A 181 62.33 6.23 -2.01
CA ARG A 181 61.49 5.56 -3.00
C ARG A 181 61.40 4.07 -2.73
N ILE A 182 60.18 3.56 -2.78
CA ILE A 182 59.87 2.14 -2.60
C ILE A 182 59.26 1.62 -3.90
N ARG A 183 59.74 0.48 -4.41
CA ARG A 183 59.20 -0.19 -5.59
C ARG A 183 57.73 -0.52 -5.36
N GLU A 184 56.87 -0.08 -6.28
CA GLU A 184 55.41 -0.21 -6.17
C GLU A 184 54.84 0.34 -4.84
N GLY A 185 55.52 1.34 -4.27
CA GLY A 185 55.20 1.88 -2.96
C GLY A 185 55.48 3.38 -2.81
N ARG A 186 55.30 3.90 -1.59
CA ARG A 186 55.59 5.29 -1.25
C ARG A 186 55.97 5.44 0.22
N VAL A 187 56.73 6.51 0.52
CA VAL A 187 56.97 7.00 1.87
C VAL A 187 55.94 8.10 2.16
N ARG A 188 55.31 8.10 3.34
CA ARG A 188 54.32 9.12 3.72
C ARG A 188 54.39 9.49 5.21
N ASN A 189 54.00 10.71 5.54
CA ASN A 189 53.71 11.10 6.93
C ASN A 189 52.42 10.40 7.38
N ASN A 190 52.45 9.77 8.56
CA ASN A 190 51.31 9.05 9.12
C ASN A 190 50.60 9.92 10.17
N GLU A 191 49.60 10.69 9.74
CA GLU A 191 48.68 11.40 10.65
C GLU A 191 47.65 10.43 11.25
N ASN A 192 47.39 10.53 12.56
CA ASN A 192 46.57 9.60 13.33
C ASN A 192 45.09 9.55 12.89
N PHE A 193 44.75 8.79 11.85
CA PHE A 193 43.37 8.36 11.62
C PHE A 193 43.14 6.98 12.24
N ARG A 194 42.51 6.94 13.42
CA ARG A 194 42.04 5.69 14.05
C ARG A 194 40.96 5.06 13.18
N ARG A 195 41.32 4.03 12.40
CA ARG A 195 40.35 3.26 11.60
C ARG A 195 39.46 2.41 12.52
N PRO A 196 38.15 2.28 12.23
CA PRO A 196 37.24 1.45 13.03
C PRO A 196 37.64 -0.03 12.94
N SER A 197 37.53 -0.79 14.04
CA SER A 197 37.94 -2.20 14.07
C SER A 197 37.08 -3.10 13.17
N ASN A 198 37.59 -4.27 12.76
CA ASN A 198 36.83 -5.23 11.95
C ASN A 198 35.54 -5.70 12.65
N ARG A 199 35.53 -5.73 13.99
CA ARG A 199 34.33 -6.05 14.79
C ARG A 199 33.25 -4.99 14.65
N VAL A 200 33.64 -3.71 14.68
CA VAL A 200 32.71 -2.58 14.48
C VAL A 200 32.12 -2.62 13.07
N LEU A 201 32.95 -2.90 12.06
CA LEU A 201 32.47 -3.00 10.68
C LEU A 201 31.49 -4.18 10.49
N GLY A 202 31.79 -5.34 11.09
CA GLY A 202 30.90 -6.49 11.07
C GLY A 202 29.57 -6.24 11.79
N LEU A 203 29.61 -5.51 12.90
CA LEU A 203 28.41 -5.14 13.66
C LEU A 203 27.51 -4.19 12.87
N ILE A 204 28.10 -3.17 12.23
CA ILE A 204 27.38 -2.27 11.30
C ILE A 204 26.75 -3.08 10.16
N GLY A 205 27.52 -3.99 9.53
CA GLY A 205 27.00 -4.85 8.47
C GLY A 205 25.82 -5.72 8.93
N SER A 206 25.91 -6.32 10.12
CA SER A 206 24.83 -7.14 10.66
C SER A 206 23.56 -6.36 10.97
N LEU A 207 23.67 -5.13 11.50
CA LEU A 207 22.53 -4.27 11.77
C LEU A 207 21.81 -3.87 10.49
N VAL A 208 22.55 -3.59 9.42
CA VAL A 208 21.95 -3.27 8.11
C VAL A 208 21.22 -4.48 7.53
N VAL A 209 21.81 -5.68 7.62
CA VAL A 209 21.13 -6.91 7.18
C VAL A 209 19.85 -7.16 7.99
N LEU A 210 19.89 -6.99 9.31
CA LEU A 210 18.72 -7.10 10.17
C LEU A 210 17.63 -6.09 9.80
N MET A 211 18.00 -4.84 9.51
CA MET A 211 17.08 -3.79 9.08
C MET A 211 16.44 -4.12 7.72
N LEU A 212 17.19 -4.70 6.79
CA LEU A 212 16.68 -5.14 5.49
C LEU A 212 15.79 -6.39 5.56
N LEU A 213 15.95 -7.23 6.59
CA LEU A 213 15.14 -8.44 6.78
C LEU A 213 13.80 -8.18 7.51
N GLN A 214 13.64 -7.04 8.18
CA GLN A 214 12.41 -6.68 8.88
C GLN A 214 11.13 -6.69 8.01
N PRO A 215 11.10 -6.14 6.78
CA PRO A 215 9.88 -6.16 5.95
C PRO A 215 9.43 -7.58 5.55
N ILE A 216 10.35 -8.55 5.48
CA ILE A 216 10.03 -9.95 5.14
C ILE A 216 9.35 -10.64 6.33
N GLY A 217 9.79 -10.36 7.56
CA GLY A 217 9.20 -10.93 8.77
C GLY A 217 7.79 -10.41 9.05
N PHE A 218 7.52 -9.15 8.74
CA PHE A 218 6.22 -8.51 9.02
C PHE A 218 5.10 -9.04 8.11
N GLN A 219 5.37 -9.28 6.82
CA GLN A 219 4.37 -9.81 5.87
C GLN A 219 4.02 -11.29 6.08
N LEU A 220 4.87 -12.07 6.75
CA LEU A 220 4.58 -13.48 7.05
C LEU A 220 3.70 -13.65 8.30
N LEU A 221 3.60 -12.63 9.15
CA LEU A 221 2.86 -12.70 10.42
C LEU A 221 1.56 -11.89 10.44
N GLU A 222 1.41 -10.88 9.57
CA GLU A 222 0.19 -10.07 9.52
C GLU A 222 -0.49 -10.20 8.16
N PRO A 223 -1.74 -10.73 8.09
CA PRO A 223 -2.52 -10.68 6.86
C PRO A 223 -2.72 -9.22 6.45
N ASP A 224 -2.67 -8.95 5.14
CA ASP A 224 -2.88 -7.60 4.61
C ASP A 224 -4.19 -7.04 5.17
N PRO A 225 -4.19 -5.80 5.70
CA PRO A 225 -5.42 -5.19 6.19
C PRO A 225 -6.40 -5.08 5.02
N LEU A 226 -7.65 -5.48 5.25
CA LEU A 226 -8.72 -5.35 4.27
C LEU A 226 -8.73 -3.94 3.68
N ARG A 227 -9.00 -3.85 2.37
CA ARG A 227 -9.13 -2.56 1.69
C ARG A 227 -10.09 -1.65 2.44
N GLN A 228 -9.80 -0.35 2.42
CA GLN A 228 -10.65 0.65 3.06
C GLN A 228 -12.06 0.59 2.44
N GLY A 229 -13.07 0.31 3.27
CA GLY A 229 -14.44 0.13 2.81
C GLY A 229 -14.91 -1.33 2.81
N CYS A 230 -14.01 -2.29 3.00
CA CYS A 230 -14.34 -3.70 3.14
C CYS A 230 -14.48 -4.14 4.60
N ALA A 231 -15.23 -5.21 4.80
CA ALA A 231 -15.37 -5.92 6.08
C ALA A 231 -15.64 -7.40 5.79
N GLU A 232 -15.12 -8.27 6.64
CA GLU A 232 -15.32 -9.71 6.55
C GLU A 232 -16.68 -10.15 7.08
N GLY A 233 -17.14 -11.32 6.62
CA GLY A 233 -18.27 -12.03 7.18
C GLY A 233 -19.34 -12.37 6.15
N THR A 234 -20.54 -12.71 6.64
CA THR A 234 -21.68 -13.05 5.81
C THR A 234 -22.83 -12.09 6.02
N LEU A 235 -23.57 -11.77 4.96
CA LEU A 235 -24.76 -10.92 5.02
C LEU A 235 -25.87 -11.53 4.16
N THR A 236 -27.05 -11.74 4.75
CA THR A 236 -28.22 -12.15 3.97
C THR A 236 -29.06 -10.94 3.60
N VAL A 237 -29.31 -10.75 2.31
CA VAL A 237 -30.15 -9.68 1.78
C VAL A 237 -31.48 -10.26 1.31
N VAL A 238 -32.59 -9.74 1.82
CA VAL A 238 -33.95 -10.22 1.54
C VAL A 238 -34.87 -9.10 1.05
N GLY A 239 -36.08 -9.46 0.61
CA GLY A 239 -37.15 -8.49 0.35
C GLY A 239 -37.45 -8.26 -1.13
N SER A 240 -37.41 -7.00 -1.56
CA SER A 240 -37.89 -6.52 -2.86
C SER A 240 -37.37 -7.34 -4.04
N THR A 241 -38.27 -8.03 -4.74
CA THR A 241 -37.95 -8.73 -5.99
C THR A 241 -37.72 -7.76 -7.15
N ALA A 242 -38.24 -6.53 -7.04
CA ALA A 242 -38.04 -5.50 -8.05
C ALA A 242 -36.60 -4.98 -8.04
N PHE A 243 -35.95 -5.01 -6.87
CA PHE A 243 -34.56 -4.58 -6.68
C PHE A 243 -33.55 -5.73 -6.71
N GLU A 244 -34.02 -6.98 -6.87
CA GLU A 244 -33.18 -8.19 -6.89
C GLU A 244 -32.03 -8.13 -7.91
N PRO A 245 -32.22 -7.68 -9.17
CA PRO A 245 -31.11 -7.56 -10.11
C PRO A 245 -30.01 -6.61 -9.63
N VAL A 246 -30.38 -5.50 -8.99
CA VAL A 246 -29.42 -4.54 -8.41
C VAL A 246 -28.62 -5.20 -7.30
N MET A 247 -29.30 -5.94 -6.41
CA MET A 247 -28.66 -6.60 -5.27
C MET A 247 -27.66 -7.68 -5.71
N ASN A 248 -27.98 -8.47 -6.75
CA ASN A 248 -27.07 -9.49 -7.28
C ASN A 248 -25.80 -8.89 -7.87
N ASP A 249 -25.92 -7.76 -8.59
CA ASP A 249 -24.76 -7.09 -9.17
C ASP A 249 -23.94 -6.35 -8.09
N LEU A 250 -24.59 -5.80 -7.07
CA LEU A 250 -23.92 -5.19 -5.91
C LEU A 250 -23.16 -6.21 -5.07
N ASP A 251 -23.76 -7.39 -4.84
CA ASP A 251 -23.13 -8.53 -4.20
C ASP A 251 -21.83 -8.89 -4.93
N THR A 252 -21.93 -9.22 -6.22
CA THR A 252 -20.76 -9.56 -7.06
C THR A 252 -19.70 -8.46 -7.02
N ALA A 253 -20.10 -7.19 -7.21
CA ALA A 253 -19.16 -6.07 -7.23
C ALA A 253 -18.46 -5.86 -5.87
N TYR A 254 -19.18 -6.04 -4.76
CA TYR A 254 -18.61 -5.89 -3.42
C TYR A 254 -17.69 -7.06 -3.06
N GLU A 255 -18.05 -8.29 -3.40
CA GLU A 255 -17.19 -9.47 -3.21
C GLU A 255 -15.89 -9.33 -4.01
N ASP A 256 -15.97 -8.88 -5.27
CA ASP A 256 -14.82 -8.62 -6.13
C ASP A 256 -13.93 -7.50 -5.58
N ASP A 257 -14.52 -6.36 -5.17
CA ASP A 257 -13.79 -5.22 -4.61
C ASP A 257 -13.09 -5.56 -3.28
N CYS A 258 -13.64 -6.52 -2.54
CA CYS A 258 -13.14 -6.98 -1.25
C CYS A 258 -12.35 -8.29 -1.32
N GLU A 259 -11.92 -8.72 -2.51
CA GLU A 259 -11.07 -9.90 -2.73
C GLU A 259 -11.64 -11.19 -2.08
N GLY A 260 -12.96 -11.31 -2.03
CA GLY A 260 -13.68 -12.45 -1.44
C GLY A 260 -13.74 -12.47 0.08
N ALA A 261 -13.38 -11.37 0.76
CA ALA A 261 -13.42 -11.28 2.23
C ALA A 261 -14.85 -11.30 2.80
N ALA A 262 -15.83 -10.87 2.02
CA ALA A 262 -17.25 -10.89 2.38
C ALA A 262 -18.00 -11.90 1.53
N HIS A 263 -19.08 -12.45 2.08
CA HIS A 263 -20.04 -13.24 1.31
C HIS A 263 -21.46 -12.71 1.48
N ILE A 264 -22.11 -12.28 0.40
CA ILE A 264 -23.47 -11.75 0.44
C ILE A 264 -24.40 -12.75 -0.23
N THR A 265 -25.52 -13.06 0.41
CA THR A 265 -26.54 -13.96 -0.14
C THR A 265 -27.82 -13.20 -0.40
N VAL A 266 -28.22 -13.09 -1.65
CA VAL A 266 -29.46 -12.44 -2.06
C VAL A 266 -30.60 -13.47 -2.14
N ASN A 267 -31.69 -13.22 -1.41
CA ASN A 267 -32.88 -14.06 -1.37
C ASN A 267 -34.14 -13.18 -1.36
N ALA A 268 -34.49 -12.64 -2.53
CA ALA A 268 -35.64 -11.76 -2.67
C ALA A 268 -36.97 -12.56 -2.72
N GLN A 269 -37.91 -12.23 -1.84
CA GLN A 269 -39.19 -12.95 -1.69
C GLN A 269 -40.41 -12.02 -1.65
N GLY A 270 -40.19 -10.72 -1.90
CA GLY A 270 -41.19 -9.66 -1.76
C GLY A 270 -40.93 -8.83 -0.51
N SER A 271 -41.22 -7.55 -0.64
CA SER A 271 -40.87 -6.49 0.32
C SER A 271 -41.47 -6.70 1.71
N VAL A 272 -42.74 -7.08 1.80
CA VAL A 272 -43.38 -7.37 3.08
C VAL A 272 -42.76 -8.61 3.73
N ARG A 273 -42.50 -9.68 2.96
CA ARG A 273 -41.82 -10.88 3.50
C ARG A 273 -40.41 -10.55 3.99
N GLY A 274 -39.65 -9.76 3.24
CA GLY A 274 -38.29 -9.36 3.62
C GLY A 274 -38.25 -8.59 4.93
N THR A 275 -39.13 -7.60 5.09
CA THR A 275 -39.20 -6.81 6.33
C THR A 275 -39.65 -7.67 7.52
N ASP A 276 -40.59 -8.61 7.31
CA ASP A 276 -40.99 -9.59 8.33
C ASP A 276 -39.82 -10.54 8.69
N THR A 277 -39.05 -11.03 7.70
CA THR A 277 -37.85 -11.85 7.92
C THR A 277 -36.78 -11.11 8.71
N LEU A 278 -36.49 -9.87 8.37
CA LEU A 278 -35.54 -9.02 9.09
C LEU A 278 -35.98 -8.79 10.54
N ARG A 279 -37.27 -8.51 10.76
CA ARG A 279 -37.82 -8.34 12.12
C ARG A 279 -37.64 -9.59 12.94
N ASN A 280 -38.04 -10.75 12.41
CA ASN A 280 -37.92 -12.03 13.11
C ASN A 280 -36.46 -12.37 13.42
N ALA A 281 -35.55 -12.13 12.47
CA ALA A 281 -34.11 -12.33 12.67
C ALA A 281 -33.56 -11.43 13.78
N GLY A 282 -33.99 -10.17 13.82
CA GLY A 282 -33.59 -9.22 14.85
C GLY A 282 -34.17 -9.49 16.24
N GLU A 283 -35.42 -9.94 16.33
CA GLU A 283 -36.06 -10.30 17.61
C GLU A 283 -35.45 -11.56 18.23
N GLY A 284 -34.99 -12.50 17.41
CA GLY A 284 -34.29 -13.70 17.86
C GLY A 284 -32.79 -13.52 18.13
N ALA A 285 -32.20 -12.39 17.73
CA ALA A 285 -30.75 -12.19 17.80
C ALA A 285 -30.28 -11.69 19.18
N LYS A 286 -29.12 -12.17 19.63
CA LYS A 286 -28.41 -11.65 20.81
C LYS A 286 -27.57 -10.38 20.51
N GLY A 287 -27.55 -9.95 19.25
CA GLY A 287 -26.77 -8.82 18.75
C GLY A 287 -27.37 -8.32 17.43
N PHE A 288 -26.60 -7.53 16.67
CA PHE A 288 -27.05 -7.06 15.36
C PHE A 288 -27.20 -8.26 14.39
N PRO A 289 -28.39 -8.50 13.81
CA PRO A 289 -28.58 -9.60 12.88
C PRO A 289 -27.85 -9.31 11.56
N ALA A 290 -27.18 -10.32 11.00
CA ALA A 290 -26.54 -10.23 9.68
C ALA A 290 -27.58 -10.31 8.53
N TYR A 291 -28.62 -9.47 8.62
CA TYR A 291 -29.71 -9.37 7.67
C TYR A 291 -29.92 -7.92 7.24
N LEU A 292 -30.18 -7.72 5.94
CA LEU A 292 -30.60 -6.47 5.34
C LEU A 292 -31.86 -6.73 4.51
N SER A 293 -32.87 -5.88 4.58
CA SER A 293 -34.09 -6.04 3.77
C SER A 293 -34.29 -4.86 2.83
N PHE A 294 -34.43 -5.11 1.54
CA PHE A 294 -34.91 -4.09 0.60
C PHE A 294 -36.43 -4.12 0.49
N SER A 295 -37.04 -2.95 0.35
CA SER A 295 -38.49 -2.84 0.24
C SER A 295 -38.86 -1.64 -0.61
N ASP A 296 -39.61 -1.91 -1.67
CA ASP A 296 -40.35 -0.88 -2.41
C ASP A 296 -41.65 -0.54 -1.71
N GLY A 297 -42.01 0.74 -1.72
CA GLY A 297 -43.23 1.20 -1.07
C GLY A 297 -43.04 2.44 -0.20
N LEU A 298 -44.12 2.80 0.48
CA LEU A 298 -44.05 3.74 1.60
C LEU A 298 -43.13 3.18 2.68
N GLU A 299 -42.47 4.09 3.38
CA GLU A 299 -41.63 3.72 4.51
C GLU A 299 -42.46 2.92 5.52
N VAL A 300 -41.89 1.86 6.10
CA VAL A 300 -42.49 1.12 7.21
C VAL A 300 -42.53 2.02 8.45
N THR A 301 -43.58 2.82 8.56
CA THR A 301 -43.83 3.68 9.71
C THR A 301 -44.51 2.87 10.82
N GLY A 302 -43.96 2.90 12.03
CA GLY A 302 -44.58 2.28 13.22
C GLY A 302 -43.78 1.16 13.88
N ASP A 303 -42.67 0.73 13.27
CA ASP A 303 -41.70 -0.15 13.92
C ASP A 303 -40.39 0.61 14.19
N PRO A 304 -40.15 1.10 15.43
CA PRO A 304 -38.97 1.91 15.72
C PRO A 304 -37.66 1.12 15.63
N LYS A 305 -37.72 -0.22 15.58
CA LYS A 305 -36.54 -1.07 15.46
C LYS A 305 -36.08 -1.22 14.01
N LEU A 306 -36.99 -1.11 13.05
CA LEU A 306 -36.61 -1.06 11.63
C LEU A 306 -36.12 0.34 11.29
N LYS A 307 -34.88 0.43 10.79
CA LYS A 307 -34.28 1.68 10.34
C LYS A 307 -34.22 1.67 8.82
N GLY A 308 -35.03 2.54 8.20
CA GLY A 308 -35.07 2.69 6.75
C GLY A 308 -33.97 3.63 6.26
N HIS A 309 -33.21 3.18 5.27
CA HIS A 309 -32.25 3.98 4.53
C HIS A 309 -32.80 4.16 3.12
N LEU A 310 -33.14 5.39 2.74
CA LEU A 310 -33.65 5.67 1.41
C LEU A 310 -32.55 5.43 0.37
N THR A 311 -32.74 4.42 -0.47
CA THR A 311 -31.72 3.95 -1.42
C THR A 311 -31.94 4.54 -2.80
N ALA A 312 -33.15 4.44 -3.33
CA ALA A 312 -33.46 4.83 -4.70
C ALA A 312 -34.94 5.22 -4.87
N LEU A 313 -35.28 5.81 -6.01
CA LEU A 313 -36.65 5.82 -6.51
C LEU A 313 -36.76 4.77 -7.62
N SER A 314 -37.63 3.78 -7.41
CA SER A 314 -37.91 2.71 -8.34
C SER A 314 -39.01 3.14 -9.32
N VAL A 315 -38.76 2.90 -10.61
CA VAL A 315 -39.71 3.20 -11.70
C VAL A 315 -40.36 1.90 -12.17
N TYR A 316 -41.68 1.91 -12.32
CA TYR A 316 -42.43 0.74 -12.74
C TYR A 316 -43.15 0.99 -14.06
N THR A 317 -43.61 -0.08 -14.68
CA THR A 317 -44.40 -0.02 -15.90
C THR A 317 -45.52 -1.02 -15.86
N VAL A 318 -46.58 -0.70 -16.60
CA VAL A 318 -47.59 -1.68 -16.98
C VAL A 318 -47.13 -2.31 -18.30
N ALA A 319 -47.28 -3.63 -18.41
CA ALA A 319 -46.94 -4.40 -19.58
C ALA A 319 -48.13 -5.27 -20.00
N VAL A 320 -48.30 -5.40 -21.32
CA VAL A 320 -49.35 -6.22 -21.93
C VAL A 320 -48.75 -7.24 -22.88
N ASN A 321 -49.50 -8.31 -23.11
CA ASN A 321 -49.19 -9.26 -24.16
C ASN A 321 -49.25 -8.61 -25.54
N LYS A 322 -48.40 -9.04 -26.47
CA LYS A 322 -48.38 -8.51 -27.86
C LYS A 322 -49.74 -8.52 -28.56
N ASP A 323 -50.60 -9.49 -28.25
CA ASP A 323 -51.90 -9.65 -28.91
C ASP A 323 -52.90 -8.56 -28.50
N VAL A 324 -52.59 -7.75 -27.49
CA VAL A 324 -53.44 -6.64 -27.04
C VAL A 324 -53.38 -5.44 -28.00
N GLY A 325 -52.23 -5.17 -28.62
CA GLY A 325 -52.08 -4.08 -29.60
C GLY A 325 -52.24 -2.63 -29.08
N ILE A 326 -52.54 -2.43 -27.79
CA ILE A 326 -52.65 -1.11 -27.16
C ILE A 326 -51.28 -0.66 -26.64
N SER A 327 -50.95 0.63 -26.83
CA SER A 327 -49.67 1.23 -26.43
C SER A 327 -49.77 2.34 -25.37
N ASP A 328 -50.98 2.75 -25.02
CA ASP A 328 -51.26 3.78 -24.01
C ASP A 328 -52.59 3.52 -23.33
N LEU A 329 -52.64 3.72 -22.01
CA LEU A 329 -53.88 3.69 -21.25
C LEU A 329 -53.97 4.92 -20.36
N SER A 330 -55.17 5.47 -20.22
CA SER A 330 -55.41 6.43 -19.16
C SER A 330 -55.44 5.72 -17.80
N LEU A 331 -55.09 6.42 -16.72
CA LEU A 331 -55.24 5.86 -15.37
C LEU A 331 -56.70 5.47 -15.05
N ALA A 332 -57.67 6.18 -15.65
CA ALA A 332 -59.08 5.84 -15.50
C ALA A 332 -59.40 4.48 -16.15
N ASP A 333 -58.84 4.19 -17.31
CA ASP A 333 -59.02 2.91 -17.99
C ASP A 333 -58.33 1.77 -17.24
N VAL A 334 -57.10 2.00 -16.74
CA VAL A 334 -56.41 1.01 -15.89
C VAL A 334 -57.27 0.69 -14.66
N ARG A 335 -57.85 1.70 -14.00
CA ARG A 335 -58.74 1.49 -12.85
C ARG A 335 -59.99 0.69 -13.21
N LYS A 336 -60.62 0.96 -14.35
CA LYS A 336 -61.79 0.21 -14.84
C LYS A 336 -61.47 -1.24 -15.21
N ILE A 337 -60.27 -1.47 -15.77
CA ILE A 337 -59.77 -2.82 -16.05
C ILE A 337 -59.61 -3.60 -14.74
N TYR A 338 -58.93 -3.01 -13.75
CA TYR A 338 -58.66 -3.67 -12.48
C TYR A 338 -59.90 -3.74 -11.57
N SER A 339 -60.91 -2.90 -11.75
CA SER A 339 -62.21 -3.03 -11.06
C SER A 339 -63.15 -4.07 -11.70
N GLY A 340 -62.89 -4.46 -12.95
CA GLY A 340 -63.77 -5.37 -13.71
C GLY A 340 -64.90 -4.71 -14.47
N GLU A 341 -64.96 -3.38 -14.49
CA GLU A 341 -65.88 -2.66 -15.36
C GLU A 341 -65.52 -2.89 -16.84
N ILE A 342 -64.23 -3.07 -17.13
CA ILE A 342 -63.73 -3.48 -18.43
C ILE A 342 -63.11 -4.87 -18.31
N THR A 343 -63.70 -5.85 -19.01
CA THR A 343 -63.31 -7.26 -18.97
C THR A 343 -62.81 -7.79 -20.32
N ASN A 344 -62.94 -7.00 -21.39
CA ASN A 344 -62.45 -7.32 -22.72
C ASN A 344 -61.82 -6.09 -23.37
N TRP A 345 -60.68 -6.29 -24.04
CA TRP A 345 -59.92 -5.23 -24.69
C TRP A 345 -60.73 -4.45 -25.74
N LYS A 346 -61.73 -5.06 -26.40
CA LYS A 346 -62.61 -4.37 -27.37
C LYS A 346 -63.47 -3.25 -26.78
N GLN A 347 -63.61 -3.22 -25.45
CA GLN A 347 -64.31 -2.13 -24.76
C GLN A 347 -63.46 -0.85 -24.71
N LEU A 348 -62.18 -0.93 -25.09
CA LEU A 348 -61.28 0.20 -25.23
C LEU A 348 -61.08 0.55 -26.71
N PRO A 349 -60.92 1.85 -27.03
CA PRO A 349 -60.64 2.28 -28.40
C PRO A 349 -59.40 1.60 -28.98
N GLY A 350 -59.56 0.98 -30.15
CA GLY A 350 -58.47 0.28 -30.85
C GLY A 350 -58.09 -1.08 -30.25
N GLY A 351 -58.79 -1.55 -29.21
CA GLY A 351 -58.54 -2.86 -28.61
C GLY A 351 -59.16 -4.03 -29.39
N PRO A 352 -58.53 -5.20 -29.40
CA PRO A 352 -59.04 -6.41 -30.05
C PRO A 352 -60.15 -7.10 -29.24
N ASP A 353 -60.93 -7.97 -29.87
CA ASP A 353 -61.86 -8.86 -29.15
C ASP A 353 -61.09 -9.97 -28.41
N LEU A 354 -60.62 -9.61 -27.22
CA LEU A 354 -59.74 -10.44 -26.42
C LEU A 354 -60.08 -10.25 -24.93
N PRO A 355 -60.45 -11.31 -24.19
CA PRO A 355 -60.70 -11.21 -22.76
C PRO A 355 -59.45 -10.73 -22.01
N ILE A 356 -59.65 -9.86 -21.03
CA ILE A 356 -58.58 -9.35 -20.18
C ILE A 356 -58.20 -10.38 -19.13
N ARG A 357 -56.89 -10.57 -18.95
CA ARG A 357 -56.33 -11.46 -17.93
C ARG A 357 -55.36 -10.67 -17.06
N LEU A 358 -55.70 -10.50 -15.79
CA LEU A 358 -54.86 -9.79 -14.85
C LEU A 358 -53.78 -10.76 -14.31
N VAL A 359 -52.52 -10.43 -14.56
CA VAL A 359 -51.36 -11.14 -14.00
C VAL A 359 -50.75 -10.23 -12.95
N SER A 360 -50.94 -10.60 -11.69
CA SER A 360 -50.62 -9.77 -10.54
C SER A 360 -49.62 -10.45 -9.62
N ARG A 361 -49.19 -9.73 -8.58
CA ARG A 361 -48.38 -10.25 -7.49
C ARG A 361 -49.26 -10.60 -6.28
N ASP A 362 -48.73 -11.46 -5.42
CA ASP A 362 -49.34 -11.76 -4.13
C ASP A 362 -49.39 -10.51 -3.22
N GLY A 363 -50.16 -10.60 -2.12
CA GLY A 363 -50.33 -9.49 -1.17
C GLY A 363 -49.09 -9.15 -0.34
N LYS A 364 -47.96 -9.83 -0.53
CA LYS A 364 -46.68 -9.53 0.12
C LYS A 364 -45.68 -8.81 -0.81
N SER A 365 -46.09 -8.52 -2.04
CA SER A 365 -45.32 -7.70 -2.98
C SER A 365 -45.47 -6.21 -2.66
N GLY A 366 -44.35 -5.51 -2.45
CA GLY A 366 -44.38 -4.05 -2.35
C GLY A 366 -44.78 -3.41 -3.68
N THR A 367 -44.31 -3.93 -4.81
CA THR A 367 -44.73 -3.49 -6.15
C THR A 367 -46.25 -3.49 -6.35
N ARG A 368 -46.97 -4.51 -5.83
CA ARG A 368 -48.44 -4.50 -5.81
C ARG A 368 -48.98 -3.34 -4.98
N GLY A 369 -48.45 -3.15 -3.77
CA GLY A 369 -48.82 -2.03 -2.92
C GLY A 369 -48.60 -0.68 -3.62
N VAL A 370 -47.48 -0.52 -4.33
CA VAL A 370 -47.21 0.67 -5.16
C VAL A 370 -48.25 0.83 -6.25
N PHE A 371 -48.58 -0.25 -6.98
CA PHE A 371 -49.56 -0.22 -8.05
C PHE A 371 -50.96 0.17 -7.53
N GLU A 372 -51.40 -0.44 -6.43
CA GLU A 372 -52.67 -0.14 -5.76
C GLU A 372 -52.72 1.33 -5.31
N ASN A 373 -51.65 1.83 -4.68
CA ASN A 373 -51.58 3.21 -4.19
C ASN A 373 -51.53 4.23 -5.35
N ARG A 374 -50.52 4.13 -6.21
CA ARG A 374 -50.18 5.15 -7.21
C ARG A 374 -51.06 5.08 -8.46
N VAL A 375 -51.39 3.88 -8.93
CA VAL A 375 -52.12 3.68 -10.20
C VAL A 375 -53.61 3.50 -9.92
N LEU A 376 -53.99 2.63 -8.99
CA LEU A 376 -55.40 2.36 -8.67
C LEU A 376 -56.03 3.41 -7.74
N GLY A 377 -55.23 4.34 -7.20
CA GLY A 377 -55.71 5.43 -6.34
C GLY A 377 -56.12 4.95 -4.96
N GLY A 378 -55.31 4.08 -4.36
CA GLY A 378 -55.54 3.50 -3.04
C GLY A 378 -56.56 2.35 -3.01
N LYS A 379 -57.05 1.89 -4.18
CA LYS A 379 -57.96 0.76 -4.28
C LYS A 379 -57.18 -0.55 -4.38
N THR A 380 -57.63 -1.56 -3.67
CA THR A 380 -57.05 -2.91 -3.74
C THR A 380 -57.43 -3.62 -5.02
N GLU A 381 -56.54 -4.49 -5.49
CA GLU A 381 -56.84 -5.39 -6.60
C GLU A 381 -57.93 -6.41 -6.21
N PRO A 382 -58.69 -6.93 -7.19
CA PRO A 382 -59.69 -7.97 -6.95
C PRO A 382 -59.02 -9.24 -6.42
N GLY A 383 -59.79 -10.08 -5.71
CA GLY A 383 -59.31 -11.35 -5.19
C GLY A 383 -58.75 -12.28 -6.28
N ARG A 384 -57.99 -13.30 -5.87
CA ARG A 384 -57.47 -14.32 -6.80
C ARG A 384 -58.62 -15.14 -7.36
N THR A 385 -58.81 -15.12 -8.69
CA THR A 385 -59.89 -15.84 -9.39
C THR A 385 -59.36 -16.89 -10.36
N SER A 386 -58.05 -17.07 -10.48
CA SER A 386 -57.40 -18.08 -11.32
C SER A 386 -56.07 -18.51 -10.71
N ASP A 387 -55.77 -19.81 -10.77
CA ASP A 387 -54.47 -20.35 -10.31
C ASP A 387 -53.43 -20.42 -11.45
N ASN A 388 -53.86 -20.34 -12.72
CA ASN A 388 -53.01 -20.50 -13.91
C ASN A 388 -53.09 -19.32 -14.89
N CYS A 389 -53.75 -18.23 -14.50
CA CYS A 389 -53.96 -17.02 -15.30
C CYS A 389 -54.81 -17.20 -16.56
N ARG A 390 -55.48 -18.35 -16.73
CA ARG A 390 -56.20 -18.70 -17.97
C ARG A 390 -57.61 -19.20 -17.74
N THR A 391 -57.81 -20.00 -16.70
CA THR A 391 -59.11 -20.60 -16.38
C THR A 391 -59.61 -20.04 -15.05
N PRO A 392 -60.92 -19.73 -14.95
CA PRO A 392 -61.49 -19.28 -13.69
C PRO A 392 -61.46 -20.42 -12.66
N LYS A 393 -61.29 -20.05 -11.39
CA LYS A 393 -61.33 -20.94 -10.23
C LYS A 393 -62.76 -21.15 -9.71
N PHE A 394 -63.63 -20.16 -9.94
CA PHE A 394 -65.02 -20.15 -9.47
C PHE A 394 -65.98 -19.94 -10.65
N ASP A 395 -67.17 -20.51 -10.55
CA ASP A 395 -68.25 -20.23 -11.50
C ASP A 395 -68.63 -18.74 -11.48
N ASN A 396 -69.12 -18.21 -12.60
CA ASN A 396 -69.47 -16.80 -12.76
C ASN A 396 -68.32 -15.80 -12.51
N THR A 397 -67.07 -16.23 -12.67
CA THR A 397 -65.92 -15.32 -12.62
C THR A 397 -65.94 -14.37 -13.83
N HIS A 398 -66.09 -13.07 -13.57
CA HIS A 398 -66.11 -12.04 -14.61
C HIS A 398 -64.73 -11.50 -15.00
N ILE A 399 -63.71 -11.69 -14.14
CA ILE A 399 -62.33 -11.27 -14.38
C ILE A 399 -61.41 -12.42 -14.02
N ILE A 400 -60.49 -12.79 -14.92
CA ILE A 400 -59.45 -13.77 -14.63
C ILE A 400 -58.26 -13.01 -14.03
N ARG A 401 -57.96 -13.26 -12.76
CA ARG A 401 -56.78 -12.74 -12.06
C ARG A 401 -56.03 -13.86 -11.37
N CYS A 402 -54.74 -13.93 -11.63
CA CYS A 402 -53.81 -14.80 -10.92
C CYS A 402 -52.78 -13.98 -10.15
N GLU A 403 -52.16 -14.62 -9.17
CA GLU A 403 -51.10 -14.04 -8.34
C GLU A 403 -49.83 -14.86 -8.50
N LEU A 404 -48.69 -14.18 -8.64
CA LEU A 404 -47.37 -14.78 -8.80
C LEU A 404 -46.37 -14.17 -7.82
N ASP A 405 -45.33 -14.95 -7.49
CA ASP A 405 -44.43 -14.60 -6.38
C ASP A 405 -43.26 -13.69 -6.77
N SER A 406 -42.98 -13.50 -8.07
CA SER A 406 -41.82 -12.70 -8.54
C SER A 406 -42.13 -11.88 -9.78
N THR A 407 -41.39 -10.78 -9.99
CA THR A 407 -41.50 -9.99 -11.22
C THR A 407 -41.18 -10.82 -12.47
N ARG A 408 -40.15 -11.65 -12.40
CA ARG A 408 -39.74 -12.53 -13.50
C ARG A 408 -40.88 -13.42 -13.99
N GLU A 409 -41.67 -13.99 -13.07
CA GLU A 409 -42.83 -14.82 -13.43
C GLU A 409 -44.02 -14.00 -13.95
N VAL A 410 -44.28 -12.79 -13.43
CA VAL A 410 -45.29 -11.88 -13.98
C VAL A 410 -44.98 -11.56 -15.44
N LEU A 411 -43.80 -11.02 -15.72
CA LEU A 411 -43.39 -10.64 -17.07
C LEU A 411 -43.43 -11.83 -18.04
N LYS A 412 -43.03 -13.02 -17.57
CA LYS A 412 -43.11 -14.27 -18.34
C LYS A 412 -44.52 -14.71 -18.64
N THR A 413 -45.41 -14.58 -17.68
CA THR A 413 -46.79 -15.01 -17.82
C THR A 413 -47.58 -14.05 -18.70
N VAL A 414 -47.35 -12.74 -18.57
CA VAL A 414 -47.94 -11.72 -19.47
C VAL A 414 -47.51 -11.99 -20.92
N ALA A 415 -46.22 -12.18 -21.18
CA ALA A 415 -45.71 -12.44 -22.53
C ALA A 415 -46.31 -13.70 -23.19
N ARG A 416 -46.68 -14.72 -22.39
CA ARG A 416 -47.22 -16.00 -22.91
C ARG A 416 -48.73 -16.09 -22.95
N THR A 417 -49.44 -15.13 -22.35
CA THR A 417 -50.88 -15.22 -22.13
C THR A 417 -51.59 -14.15 -22.95
N PRO A 418 -52.29 -14.53 -24.04
CA PRO A 418 -53.04 -13.58 -24.84
C PRO A 418 -54.00 -12.76 -23.97
N GLY A 419 -54.07 -11.45 -24.20
CA GLY A 419 -54.96 -10.56 -23.43
C GLY A 419 -54.47 -10.24 -22.02
N ALA A 420 -53.29 -10.70 -21.63
CA ALA A 420 -52.75 -10.43 -20.31
C ALA A 420 -52.25 -9.00 -20.14
N ILE A 421 -52.46 -8.46 -18.95
CA ILE A 421 -51.88 -7.22 -18.43
C ILE A 421 -51.24 -7.52 -17.07
N GLY A 422 -50.09 -6.93 -16.81
CA GLY A 422 -49.42 -6.99 -15.53
C GLY A 422 -48.50 -5.79 -15.35
N TYR A 423 -47.74 -5.78 -14.27
CA TYR A 423 -46.83 -4.70 -13.93
C TYR A 423 -45.50 -5.22 -13.37
N ALA A 424 -44.46 -4.42 -13.49
CA ALA A 424 -43.10 -4.77 -13.14
C ALA A 424 -42.21 -3.53 -13.01
N GLU A 425 -41.03 -3.67 -12.41
CA GLU A 425 -39.97 -2.67 -12.53
C GLU A 425 -39.56 -2.46 -13.99
N LEU A 426 -39.24 -1.21 -14.32
CA LEU A 426 -39.07 -0.74 -15.68
C LEU A 426 -37.99 -1.50 -16.46
N LYS A 427 -36.80 -1.69 -15.86
CA LYS A 427 -35.66 -2.30 -16.56
C LYS A 427 -35.91 -3.76 -16.89
N ALA A 428 -36.38 -4.56 -15.93
CA ALA A 428 -36.68 -5.97 -16.21
C ALA A 428 -37.75 -6.13 -17.29
N ALA A 429 -38.75 -5.25 -17.30
CA ALA A 429 -39.79 -5.21 -18.33
C ALA A 429 -39.21 -4.83 -19.70
N LYS A 430 -38.36 -3.80 -19.78
CA LYS A 430 -37.65 -3.38 -21.00
C LYS A 430 -36.75 -4.49 -21.54
N ASP A 431 -35.88 -5.03 -20.70
CA ASP A 431 -34.94 -6.10 -21.08
C ASP A 431 -35.69 -7.33 -21.61
N ARG A 432 -36.86 -7.62 -21.06
CA ARG A 432 -37.70 -8.69 -21.58
C ARG A 432 -38.33 -8.32 -22.93
N ALA A 433 -38.94 -7.14 -23.06
CA ALA A 433 -39.56 -6.70 -24.31
C ALA A 433 -38.54 -6.60 -25.47
N GLU A 434 -37.28 -6.29 -25.16
CA GLU A 434 -36.18 -6.28 -26.12
C GLU A 434 -35.82 -7.70 -26.56
N ARG A 435 -35.67 -8.64 -25.60
CA ARG A 435 -35.34 -10.05 -25.86
C ARG A 435 -36.51 -10.85 -26.46
N GLN A 436 -37.75 -10.48 -26.17
CA GLN A 436 -38.96 -11.18 -26.57
C GLN A 436 -40.02 -10.17 -27.02
N LYS A 437 -40.36 -10.21 -28.31
CA LYS A 437 -41.34 -9.29 -28.92
C LYS A 437 -42.80 -9.56 -28.52
N ASP A 438 -43.03 -10.50 -27.60
CA ASP A 438 -44.36 -10.89 -27.11
C ASP A 438 -44.86 -10.04 -25.94
N LEU A 439 -44.06 -9.06 -25.48
CA LEU A 439 -44.39 -8.14 -24.41
C LEU A 439 -44.29 -6.70 -24.90
N HIS A 440 -45.29 -5.88 -24.58
CA HIS A 440 -45.29 -4.45 -24.86
C HIS A 440 -45.50 -3.64 -23.59
N LEU A 441 -44.72 -2.57 -23.43
CA LEU A 441 -44.84 -1.66 -22.31
C LEU A 441 -45.84 -0.55 -22.65
N LEU A 442 -46.69 -0.22 -21.70
CA LEU A 442 -47.69 0.83 -21.88
C LEU A 442 -47.15 2.19 -21.45
N ARG A 443 -47.58 3.22 -22.18
CA ARG A 443 -47.65 4.58 -21.65
C ARG A 443 -48.84 4.70 -20.72
N LEU A 444 -48.71 5.58 -19.72
CA LEU A 444 -49.79 5.94 -18.82
C LEU A 444 -50.10 7.43 -19.00
N ASN A 445 -51.34 7.76 -19.36
CA ASN A 445 -51.75 9.13 -19.73
C ASN A 445 -50.81 9.76 -20.78
N GLY A 446 -50.37 8.98 -21.78
CA GLY A 446 -49.46 9.43 -22.83
C GLY A 446 -47.98 9.54 -22.42
N GLN A 447 -47.64 9.33 -21.14
CA GLN A 447 -46.29 9.45 -20.61
C GLN A 447 -45.55 8.11 -20.63
N GLN A 448 -44.30 8.11 -21.08
CA GLN A 448 -43.44 6.92 -21.09
C GLN A 448 -42.74 6.74 -19.74
N PRO A 449 -42.58 5.50 -19.25
CA PRO A 449 -41.79 5.25 -18.05
C PRO A 449 -40.29 5.45 -18.29
N SER A 450 -39.67 6.32 -17.47
CA SER A 450 -38.23 6.54 -17.44
C SER A 450 -37.75 7.13 -16.11
N ILE A 451 -36.44 7.04 -15.83
CA ILE A 451 -35.82 7.76 -14.71
C ILE A 451 -36.05 9.27 -14.83
N ALA A 452 -35.93 9.83 -16.05
CA ALA A 452 -36.12 11.26 -16.29
C ALA A 452 -37.54 11.73 -15.93
N THR A 453 -38.56 10.94 -16.29
CA THR A 453 -39.97 11.27 -15.97
C THR A 453 -40.28 11.19 -14.48
N VAL A 454 -39.55 10.38 -13.70
CA VAL A 454 -39.68 10.38 -12.24
C VAL A 454 -39.03 11.61 -11.62
N ARG A 455 -37.87 12.02 -12.14
CA ARG A 455 -37.18 13.25 -11.69
C ARG A 455 -38.05 14.51 -11.87
N HIS A 456 -38.92 14.50 -12.87
CA HIS A 456 -39.88 15.57 -13.20
C HIS A 456 -41.33 15.28 -12.77
N GLU A 457 -41.59 14.16 -12.08
CA GLU A 457 -42.92 13.75 -11.58
C GLU A 457 -44.02 13.70 -12.66
N THR A 458 -43.67 13.46 -13.93
CA THR A 458 -44.65 13.42 -15.03
C THR A 458 -45.26 12.04 -15.24
N TYR A 459 -44.57 10.98 -14.80
CA TYR A 459 -45.06 9.60 -14.90
C TYR A 459 -45.56 9.10 -13.54
N PRO A 460 -46.72 8.44 -13.45
CA PRO A 460 -47.40 8.23 -12.16
C PRO A 460 -46.95 6.98 -11.37
N PHE A 461 -46.24 6.03 -11.99
CA PHE A 461 -46.00 4.72 -11.39
C PHE A 461 -44.53 4.54 -10.98
N TRP A 462 -44.21 5.07 -9.79
CA TRP A 462 -42.89 5.03 -9.15
C TRP A 462 -43.05 5.10 -7.62
N GLU A 463 -42.04 4.68 -6.87
CA GLU A 463 -42.03 4.75 -5.40
C GLU A 463 -40.59 4.71 -4.85
N PRO A 464 -40.34 5.17 -3.62
CA PRO A 464 -39.09 4.89 -2.91
C PRO A 464 -38.77 3.40 -2.75
N GLU A 465 -37.48 3.11 -2.79
CA GLU A 465 -36.86 1.87 -2.36
C GLU A 465 -36.04 2.15 -1.10
N TYR A 466 -36.29 1.38 -0.05
CA TYR A 466 -35.56 1.48 1.22
C TYR A 466 -34.73 0.22 1.47
N ALA A 467 -33.49 0.40 1.93
CA ALA A 467 -32.74 -0.64 2.62
C ALA A 467 -33.01 -0.54 4.12
N TYR A 468 -33.53 -1.61 4.72
CA TYR A 468 -33.87 -1.69 6.14
C TYR A 468 -32.85 -2.50 6.93
N THR A 469 -32.43 -1.98 8.07
CA THR A 469 -31.71 -2.71 9.12
C THR A 469 -32.58 -2.86 10.36
N TYR A 470 -32.26 -3.86 11.20
CA TYR A 470 -32.85 -3.99 12.53
C TYR A 470 -31.92 -3.35 13.57
N GLY A 471 -32.26 -2.14 13.99
CA GLY A 471 -31.38 -1.27 14.76
C GLY A 471 -30.29 -0.63 13.91
N THR A 472 -29.33 0.02 14.56
CA THR A 472 -28.19 0.65 13.89
C THR A 472 -27.05 -0.37 13.74
N PRO A 473 -26.52 -0.58 12.52
CA PRO A 473 -25.39 -1.49 12.32
C PRO A 473 -24.16 -1.02 13.10
N PRO A 474 -23.39 -1.94 13.72
CA PRO A 474 -22.14 -1.56 14.37
C PRO A 474 -21.17 -0.91 13.38
N PRO A 475 -20.38 0.10 13.81
CA PRO A 475 -19.36 0.70 12.97
C PRO A 475 -18.41 -0.37 12.42
N ASN A 476 -18.04 -0.24 11.15
CA ASN A 476 -17.17 -1.18 10.43
C ASN A 476 -17.69 -2.63 10.31
N SER A 477 -18.95 -2.91 10.67
CA SER A 477 -19.58 -4.18 10.33
C SER A 477 -19.77 -4.32 8.81
N LEU A 478 -19.87 -5.55 8.31
CA LEU A 478 -20.20 -5.83 6.91
C LEU A 478 -21.47 -5.10 6.46
N THR A 479 -22.53 -5.08 7.26
CA THR A 479 -23.75 -4.34 6.90
C THR A 479 -23.51 -2.83 6.79
N SER A 480 -22.74 -2.23 7.70
CA SER A 480 -22.39 -0.80 7.60
C SER A 480 -21.56 -0.52 6.35
N LYS A 481 -20.54 -1.33 6.07
CA LYS A 481 -19.68 -1.16 4.90
C LYS A 481 -20.42 -1.38 3.58
N PHE A 482 -21.32 -2.36 3.54
CA PHE A 482 -22.15 -2.61 2.36
C PHE A 482 -23.16 -1.47 2.11
N LEU A 483 -23.73 -0.87 3.15
CA LEU A 483 -24.56 0.34 3.01
C LEU A 483 -23.75 1.55 2.51
N ASP A 484 -22.51 1.70 2.97
CA ASP A 484 -21.60 2.74 2.46
C ASP A 484 -21.26 2.49 0.98
N PHE A 485 -20.99 1.25 0.59
CA PHE A 485 -20.73 0.83 -0.79
C PHE A 485 -21.93 1.09 -1.71
N LEU A 486 -23.14 0.74 -1.26
CA LEU A 486 -24.40 1.03 -1.93
C LEU A 486 -24.57 2.54 -2.21
N ALA A 487 -24.14 3.39 -1.26
CA ALA A 487 -24.20 4.84 -1.41
C ALA A 487 -23.06 5.42 -2.27
N GLY A 488 -21.96 4.68 -2.45
CA GLY A 488 -20.78 5.05 -3.23
C GLY A 488 -20.98 5.01 -4.75
N ASP A 489 -19.94 5.34 -5.50
CA ASP A 489 -20.00 5.50 -6.96
C ASP A 489 -20.42 4.21 -7.68
N THR A 490 -19.81 3.08 -7.33
CA THR A 490 -20.16 1.77 -7.89
C THR A 490 -21.62 1.44 -7.63
N GLY A 491 -22.09 1.61 -6.40
CA GLY A 491 -23.48 1.36 -6.04
C GLY A 491 -24.46 2.26 -6.80
N ARG A 492 -24.18 3.56 -6.87
CA ARG A 492 -25.00 4.52 -7.65
C ARG A 492 -25.11 4.13 -9.13
N ASN A 493 -23.98 3.78 -9.74
CA ASN A 493 -23.94 3.39 -11.16
C ASN A 493 -24.75 2.12 -11.43
N LEU A 494 -24.66 1.12 -10.54
CA LEU A 494 -25.44 -0.11 -10.66
C LEU A 494 -26.95 0.13 -10.48
N ILE A 495 -27.34 0.97 -9.52
CA ILE A 495 -28.73 1.38 -9.32
C ILE A 495 -29.28 2.07 -10.59
N GLU A 496 -28.53 3.00 -11.18
CA GLU A 496 -28.93 3.68 -12.43
C GLU A 496 -28.98 2.75 -13.64
N HIS A 497 -28.00 1.86 -13.75
CA HIS A 497 -27.95 0.85 -14.82
C HIS A 497 -29.23 0.02 -14.87
N HIS A 498 -29.76 -0.33 -13.69
CA HIS A 498 -31.00 -1.09 -13.55
C HIS A 498 -32.27 -0.23 -13.60
N GLY A 499 -32.19 1.03 -14.01
CA GLY A 499 -33.38 1.84 -14.28
C GLY A 499 -33.99 2.51 -13.05
N HIS A 500 -33.25 2.59 -11.93
CA HIS A 500 -33.67 3.27 -10.71
C HIS A 500 -32.92 4.59 -10.54
N LEU A 501 -33.48 5.53 -9.77
CA LEU A 501 -32.85 6.82 -9.47
C LEU A 501 -32.15 6.75 -8.10
N PRO A 502 -30.80 6.72 -7.99
CA PRO A 502 -30.12 6.57 -6.71
C PRO A 502 -30.25 7.81 -5.83
N CYS A 503 -30.68 7.65 -4.58
CA CYS A 503 -30.91 8.78 -3.69
C CYS A 503 -29.65 9.32 -3.00
N SER A 504 -28.56 8.56 -3.02
CA SER A 504 -27.25 9.04 -2.56
C SER A 504 -26.60 10.04 -3.51
N ALA A 505 -27.01 10.09 -4.79
CA ALA A 505 -26.46 11.05 -5.75
C ALA A 505 -26.93 12.49 -5.42
N PRO A 506 -26.02 13.47 -5.30
CA PRO A 506 -26.36 14.86 -4.94
C PRO A 506 -27.46 15.49 -5.81
N GLU A 507 -27.41 15.27 -7.12
CA GLU A 507 -28.36 15.73 -8.12
C GLU A 507 -29.77 15.10 -7.99
N ASN A 508 -29.90 14.00 -7.23
CA ASN A 508 -31.16 13.28 -7.02
C ASN A 508 -31.81 13.63 -5.68
N GLN A 509 -31.07 14.24 -4.74
CA GLN A 509 -31.53 14.49 -3.37
C GLN A 509 -32.84 15.29 -3.29
N GLN A 510 -33.09 16.21 -4.22
CA GLN A 510 -34.33 16.97 -4.23
C GLN A 510 -35.54 16.12 -4.62
N ALA A 511 -35.39 15.21 -5.60
CA ALA A 511 -36.45 14.29 -5.98
C ALA A 511 -36.72 13.29 -4.83
N CYS A 512 -35.65 12.73 -4.25
CA CYS A 512 -35.74 11.79 -3.14
C CYS A 512 -36.36 12.39 -1.87
N ARG A 513 -36.00 13.62 -1.49
CA ARG A 513 -36.64 14.31 -0.35
C ARG A 513 -38.12 14.61 -0.55
N ARG A 514 -38.55 14.85 -1.80
CA ARG A 514 -39.98 15.04 -2.13
C ARG A 514 -40.73 13.72 -2.01
N ALA A 515 -40.12 12.62 -2.46
CA ALA A 515 -40.70 11.29 -2.41
C ALA A 515 -40.95 10.75 -0.98
N GLN A 516 -40.24 11.29 0.02
CA GLN A 516 -40.46 10.97 1.45
C GLN A 516 -41.65 11.73 2.06
N ARG A 517 -42.24 12.69 1.35
CA ARG A 517 -43.41 13.42 1.86
C ARG A 517 -44.67 12.57 1.64
N PRO A 518 -45.57 12.53 2.63
CA PRO A 518 -46.80 11.74 2.57
C PRO A 518 -47.76 12.19 1.47
#